data_AF-A0A357Z7Q4-F1
#
_entry.id   AF-A0A357Z7Q4-F1
#
_cell.length_a   1.000
_cell.length_b   1.000
_cell.length_c   1.000
_cell.angle_alpha   90.00
_cell.angle_beta   90.00
_cell.angle_gamma   90.00
#
_symmetry.space_group_name_H-M   'P 1'
#
loop_
_entity.id
_entity.type
_entity.pdbx_description
1 polymer ?
#
loop_
_entity_poly.entity_id
_entity_poly.type
_entity_poly.pdbx_seq_one_letter_code
_entity_poly.pdbx_strand_id
1 'polypeptide(L)'
;MRNFIFENTGLAMKKQILLLITMCFALLLNAQVIPSQITLPNGWKLSPVGKSFALGDLPLNIAVSKSGNLLAVTNNGQSTQSIQLIDAKSEKVIDSVAIGKSFYGLQFSADEKYLFASGGHDNIIIKYAIKDKHLFNTDTFKLGKPWPTAIGPSGIALDEKRNLLYVVTREDRQLYIFDLKTKQFVKKLSIDGEAY
;
A
#
# COMPACT_ATOMS: atom_id res chain seq x y z
N MET A 1 29.77 46.14 67.83
CA MET A 1 29.80 44.83 67.12
C MET A 1 28.54 44.07 67.53
N ARG A 2 27.63 43.57 66.70
CA ARG A 2 27.55 43.20 65.28
C ARG A 2 26.07 43.30 64.88
N ASN A 3 25.76 43.95 63.76
CA ASN A 3 24.45 43.81 63.08
C ASN A 3 24.53 42.58 62.19
N PHE A 4 23.63 41.60 62.38
CA PHE A 4 23.55 40.41 61.52
C PHE A 4 22.33 40.52 60.59
N ILE A 5 22.66 40.56 59.30
CA ILE A 5 21.77 40.61 58.14
C ILE A 5 21.19 39.21 57.93
N PHE A 6 19.89 39.00 58.20
CA PHE A 6 19.21 37.72 57.94
C PHE A 6 17.74 37.93 57.52
N GLU A 7 17.47 38.70 56.46
CA GLU A 7 16.12 38.77 55.88
C GLU A 7 16.05 38.53 54.37
N ASN A 8 17.19 38.44 53.68
CA ASN A 8 17.19 38.40 52.20
C ASN A 8 17.37 36.99 51.59
N THR A 9 17.57 35.96 52.40
CA THR A 9 17.87 34.60 51.93
C THR A 9 16.63 33.83 51.47
N GLY A 10 15.49 34.00 52.14
CA GLY A 10 14.24 33.31 51.81
C GLY A 10 13.60 33.75 50.49
N LEU A 11 13.71 35.04 50.15
CA LEU A 11 13.17 35.59 48.89
C LEU A 11 14.02 35.18 47.68
N ALA A 12 15.35 35.16 47.83
CA ALA A 12 16.27 34.67 46.81
C ALA A 12 16.05 33.17 46.52
N MET A 13 15.85 32.36 47.57
CA MET A 13 15.59 30.92 47.44
C MET A 13 14.25 30.64 46.75
N LYS A 14 13.18 31.40 47.06
CA LYS A 14 11.89 31.29 46.36
C LYS A 14 11.99 31.66 44.88
N LYS A 15 12.76 32.70 44.52
CA LYS A 15 13.01 33.07 43.11
C LYS A 15 13.80 32.00 42.37
N GLN A 16 14.81 31.41 43.00
CA GLN A 16 15.58 30.30 42.41
C GLN A 16 14.72 29.06 42.18
N ILE A 17 13.87 28.69 43.14
CA ILE A 17 12.93 27.57 42.99
C ILE A 17 11.94 27.83 41.85
N LEU A 18 11.38 29.04 41.78
CA LEU A 18 10.45 29.42 40.70
C LEU A 18 11.14 29.38 39.32
N LEU A 19 12.37 29.89 39.23
CA LEU A 19 13.16 29.85 38.00
C LEU A 19 13.46 28.42 37.55
N LEU A 20 13.81 27.54 38.50
CA LEU A 20 14.07 26.12 38.25
C LEU A 20 12.81 25.39 37.77
N ILE A 21 11.65 25.67 38.37
CA ILE A 21 10.37 25.10 37.96
C ILE A 21 10.00 25.55 36.55
N THR A 22 10.14 26.85 36.23
CA THR A 22 9.89 27.35 34.86
C THR A 22 10.86 26.79 33.83
N MET A 23 12.13 26.59 34.20
CA MET A 23 13.14 25.99 33.32
C MET A 23 12.85 24.51 33.06
N CYS A 24 12.45 23.74 34.09
CA CYS A 24 11.98 22.36 33.92
C CYS A 24 10.71 22.28 33.05
N PHE A 25 9.78 23.22 33.21
CA PHE A 25 8.55 23.26 32.40
C PHE A 25 8.86 23.58 30.93
N ALA A 26 9.81 24.49 30.66
CA ALA A 26 10.29 24.82 29.32
C ALA A 26 11.06 23.65 28.66
N LEU A 27 11.79 22.85 29.44
CA LEU A 27 12.44 21.63 28.97
C LEU A 27 11.44 20.51 28.65
N LEU A 28 10.37 20.38 29.43
CA LEU A 28 9.29 19.42 29.17
C LEU A 28 8.50 19.78 27.90
N LEU A 29 8.33 21.06 27.58
CA LEU A 29 7.69 21.52 26.33
C LEU A 29 8.52 21.20 25.07
N ASN A 30 9.82 20.94 25.21
CA ASN A 30 10.72 20.56 24.11
C ASN A 30 11.03 19.06 24.05
N ALA A 31 10.41 18.24 24.92
CA ALA A 31 10.56 16.80 24.84
C ALA A 31 9.86 16.29 23.57
N GLN A 32 10.62 15.83 22.58
CA GLN A 32 10.04 15.16 21.42
C GLN A 32 9.33 13.89 21.89
N VAL A 33 8.05 13.75 21.55
CA VAL A 33 7.32 12.49 21.70
C VAL A 33 7.96 11.50 20.72
N ILE A 34 8.77 10.57 21.25
CA ILE A 34 9.32 9.49 20.43
C ILE A 34 8.13 8.62 20.00
N PRO A 35 7.88 8.46 18.69
CA PRO A 35 6.79 7.60 18.23
C PRO A 35 6.99 6.18 18.76
N SER A 36 5.89 5.53 19.14
CA SER A 36 5.91 4.16 19.63
C SER A 36 6.61 3.25 18.62
N GLN A 37 7.70 2.61 19.05
CA GLN A 37 8.45 1.70 18.18
C GLN A 37 7.61 0.46 17.88
N ILE A 38 7.63 0.01 16.63
CA ILE A 38 7.03 -1.25 16.20
C ILE A 38 8.10 -2.34 16.26
N THR A 39 7.89 -3.38 17.05
CA THR A 39 8.77 -4.55 17.08
C THR A 39 8.39 -5.50 15.94
N LEU A 40 9.36 -5.83 15.10
CA LEU A 40 9.22 -6.78 14.00
C LEU A 40 9.36 -8.23 14.51
N PRO A 41 8.85 -9.23 13.76
CA PRO A 41 8.99 -10.65 14.13
C PRO A 41 10.42 -11.12 14.34
N ASN A 42 11.41 -10.46 13.72
CA ASN A 42 12.84 -10.74 13.90
C ASN A 42 13.49 -9.99 15.09
N GLY A 43 12.70 -9.31 15.92
CA GLY A 43 13.16 -8.56 17.10
C GLY A 43 13.69 -7.15 16.80
N TRP A 44 13.77 -6.74 15.53
CA TRP A 44 14.15 -5.37 15.16
C TRP A 44 13.05 -4.39 15.52
N LYS A 45 13.39 -3.12 15.71
CA LYS A 45 12.44 -2.06 16.04
C LYS A 45 12.42 -1.00 14.95
N LEU A 46 11.23 -0.62 14.52
CA LEU A 46 11.01 0.49 13.60
C LEU A 46 10.48 1.71 14.35
N SER A 47 11.03 2.88 14.06
CA SER A 47 10.44 4.17 14.41
C SER A 47 9.66 4.67 13.18
N PRO A 48 8.32 4.57 13.15
CA PRO A 48 7.57 4.90 11.94
C PRO A 48 7.69 6.38 11.60
N VAL A 49 7.98 6.68 10.33
CA VAL A 49 7.97 8.06 9.81
C VAL A 49 6.55 8.57 9.48
N GLY A 50 5.54 7.69 9.59
CA GLY A 50 4.15 7.98 9.29
C GLY A 50 3.21 6.96 9.96
N LYS A 51 1.94 6.96 9.56
CA LYS A 51 0.98 5.98 10.08
C LYS A 51 1.17 4.64 9.38
N SER A 52 0.88 3.57 10.12
CA SER A 52 0.81 2.21 9.59
C SER A 52 -0.54 1.63 9.95
N PHE A 53 -1.10 0.84 9.04
CA PHE A 53 -2.33 0.10 9.25
C PHE A 53 -2.17 -1.31 8.68
N ALA A 54 -2.95 -2.24 9.21
CA ALA A 54 -2.87 -3.63 8.81
C ALA A 54 -3.35 -3.81 7.36
N LEU A 55 -2.59 -4.62 6.61
CA LEU A 55 -2.96 -5.13 5.30
C LEU A 55 -3.33 -6.61 5.42
N GLY A 56 -3.65 -7.24 4.29
CA GLY A 56 -3.81 -8.69 4.22
C GLY A 56 -2.49 -9.45 4.27
N ASP A 57 -2.56 -10.75 4.03
CA ASP A 57 -1.43 -11.67 4.04
C ASP A 57 -0.56 -11.52 2.79
N LEU A 58 0.76 -11.42 2.98
CA LEU A 58 1.78 -11.25 1.94
C LEU A 58 1.41 -10.16 0.90
N PRO A 59 1.36 -8.87 1.28
CA PRO A 59 1.22 -7.79 0.32
C PRO A 59 2.46 -7.77 -0.59
N LEU A 60 2.25 -7.85 -1.92
CA LEU A 60 3.36 -7.89 -2.89
C LEU A 60 3.46 -6.65 -3.77
N ASN A 61 2.33 -5.96 -4.01
CA ASN A 61 2.34 -4.75 -4.83
C ASN A 61 1.30 -3.74 -4.35
N ILE A 62 1.58 -2.46 -4.64
CA ILE A 62 0.71 -1.32 -4.42
C ILE A 62 0.61 -0.49 -5.71
N ALA A 63 -0.60 -0.19 -6.14
CA ALA A 63 -0.87 0.73 -7.23
C ALA A 63 -1.40 2.06 -6.65
N VAL A 64 -0.91 3.17 -7.20
CA VAL A 64 -1.39 4.52 -6.88
C VAL A 64 -2.27 5.00 -8.03
N SER A 65 -3.47 5.46 -7.73
CA SER A 65 -4.34 6.11 -8.72
C SER A 65 -3.71 7.41 -9.23
N LYS A 66 -4.05 7.84 -10.45
CA LYS A 66 -3.47 9.02 -11.10
C LYS A 66 -3.64 10.32 -10.30
N SER A 67 -4.76 10.47 -9.61
CA SER A 67 -5.10 11.60 -8.74
C SER A 67 -4.42 11.50 -7.38
N GLY A 68 -3.87 10.33 -7.03
CA GLY A 68 -3.27 10.05 -5.73
C GLY A 68 -4.29 9.87 -4.60
N ASN A 69 -5.59 9.83 -4.89
CA ASN A 69 -6.64 9.72 -3.86
C ASN A 69 -6.90 8.29 -3.41
N LEU A 70 -6.66 7.33 -4.31
CA LEU A 70 -6.82 5.90 -4.05
C LEU A 70 -5.49 5.17 -4.17
N LEU A 71 -5.30 4.19 -3.31
CA LEU A 71 -4.28 3.15 -3.43
C LEU A 71 -4.98 1.80 -3.53
N ALA A 72 -4.41 0.87 -4.27
CA ALA A 72 -4.84 -0.52 -4.25
C ALA A 72 -3.65 -1.39 -3.85
N VAL A 73 -3.87 -2.36 -2.97
CA VAL A 73 -2.86 -3.34 -2.57
C VAL A 73 -3.35 -4.74 -2.93
N THR A 74 -2.45 -5.55 -3.48
CA THR A 74 -2.69 -6.97 -3.67
C THR A 74 -2.02 -7.77 -2.56
N ASN A 75 -2.81 -8.61 -1.89
CA ASN A 75 -2.39 -9.52 -0.82
C ASN A 75 -2.42 -10.95 -1.38
N ASN A 76 -1.27 -11.62 -1.40
CA ASN A 76 -1.01 -12.82 -2.22
C ASN A 76 -0.60 -14.02 -1.36
N GLY A 77 -0.89 -13.98 -0.06
CA GLY A 77 -0.45 -14.98 0.89
C GLY A 77 -1.12 -16.34 0.74
N GLN A 78 -0.86 -17.21 1.71
CA GLN A 78 -1.44 -18.56 1.76
C GLN A 78 -2.87 -18.56 2.31
N SER A 79 -3.25 -17.53 3.06
CA SER A 79 -4.63 -17.30 3.51
C SER A 79 -5.51 -16.74 2.40
N THR A 80 -6.59 -16.03 2.74
CA THR A 80 -7.48 -15.39 1.76
C THR A 80 -6.72 -14.32 0.98
N GLN A 81 -6.47 -14.59 -0.30
CA GLN A 81 -5.93 -13.60 -1.23
C GLN A 81 -6.98 -12.51 -1.47
N SER A 82 -6.54 -11.26 -1.54
CA SER A 82 -7.45 -10.11 -1.63
C SER A 82 -6.85 -8.92 -2.35
N ILE A 83 -7.74 -8.07 -2.87
CA ILE A 83 -7.41 -6.71 -3.30
C ILE A 83 -8.03 -5.74 -2.30
N GLN A 84 -7.20 -4.92 -1.67
CA GLN A 84 -7.64 -3.87 -0.74
C GLN A 84 -7.60 -2.53 -1.44
N LEU A 85 -8.71 -1.77 -1.39
CA LEU A 85 -8.78 -0.39 -1.84
C LEU A 85 -8.61 0.52 -0.62
N ILE A 86 -7.77 1.54 -0.74
CA ILE A 86 -7.37 2.42 0.35
C ILE A 86 -7.62 3.86 -0.08
N ASP A 87 -8.20 4.65 0.81
CA ASP A 87 -8.31 6.10 0.69
C ASP A 87 -7.00 6.72 1.19
N ALA A 88 -6.24 7.33 0.26
CA ALA A 88 -4.89 7.81 0.54
C ALA A 88 -4.89 8.99 1.53
N LYS A 89 -5.95 9.81 1.54
CA LYS A 89 -6.07 10.98 2.41
C LYS A 89 -6.32 10.59 3.86
N SER A 90 -7.25 9.66 4.08
CA SER A 90 -7.58 9.17 5.42
C SER A 90 -6.67 8.04 5.90
N GLU A 91 -5.87 7.45 5.00
CA GLU A 91 -4.97 6.32 5.26
C GLU A 91 -5.73 5.12 5.82
N LYS A 92 -6.85 4.78 5.17
CA LYS A 92 -7.74 3.69 5.59
C LYS A 92 -8.07 2.77 4.44
N VAL A 93 -8.08 1.46 4.71
CA VAL A 93 -8.73 0.47 3.85
C VAL A 93 -10.23 0.79 3.83
N ILE A 94 -10.73 1.13 2.66
CA ILE A 94 -12.15 1.47 2.42
C ILE A 94 -12.93 0.31 1.82
N ASP A 95 -12.23 -0.65 1.19
CA ASP A 95 -12.82 -1.88 0.71
C ASP A 95 -11.78 -3.00 0.63
N SER A 96 -12.26 -4.24 0.68
CA SER A 96 -11.43 -5.45 0.57
C SER A 96 -12.23 -6.56 -0.10
N VAL A 97 -11.84 -6.91 -1.33
CA VAL A 97 -12.47 -7.99 -2.09
C VAL A 97 -11.59 -9.23 -2.09
N ALA A 98 -12.17 -10.38 -1.80
CA ALA A 98 -11.49 -11.66 -2.00
C ALA A 98 -11.28 -11.91 -3.49
N ILE A 99 -10.14 -12.49 -3.83
CA ILE A 99 -9.80 -12.93 -5.19
C ILE A 99 -9.35 -14.39 -5.10
N GLY A 100 -9.72 -15.20 -6.10
CA GLY A 100 -9.39 -16.64 -6.09
C GLY A 100 -7.89 -16.89 -6.08
N LYS A 101 -7.17 -16.17 -6.95
CA LYS A 101 -5.72 -16.15 -7.06
C LYS A 101 -5.26 -14.73 -7.41
N SER A 102 -4.09 -14.31 -6.93
CA SER A 102 -3.47 -13.04 -7.27
C SER A 102 -1.96 -13.19 -7.43
N PHE A 103 -1.37 -12.32 -8.26
CA PHE A 103 0.07 -12.20 -8.36
C PHE A 103 0.50 -10.86 -8.96
N TYR A 104 1.15 -9.98 -8.16
CA TYR A 104 1.75 -8.67 -8.51
C TYR A 104 0.91 -7.67 -9.33
N GLY A 105 0.39 -8.04 -10.52
CA GLY A 105 -0.31 -7.17 -11.46
C GLY A 105 -1.47 -6.43 -10.84
N LEU A 106 -1.36 -5.10 -10.84
CA LEU A 106 -2.37 -4.20 -10.30
C LEU A 106 -2.25 -2.85 -10.99
N GLN A 107 -3.31 -2.38 -11.65
CA GLN A 107 -3.27 -1.10 -12.36
C GLN A 107 -4.65 -0.45 -12.45
N PHE A 108 -4.74 0.83 -12.06
CA PHE A 108 -5.91 1.66 -12.30
C PHE A 108 -6.04 2.04 -13.78
N SER A 109 -7.26 2.19 -14.28
CA SER A 109 -7.53 2.93 -15.52
C SER A 109 -7.20 4.42 -15.36
N ALA A 110 -6.92 5.12 -16.46
CA ALA A 110 -6.57 6.53 -16.43
C ALA A 110 -7.71 7.43 -15.91
N ASP A 111 -8.95 6.98 -16.02
CA ASP A 111 -10.14 7.64 -15.49
C ASP A 111 -10.50 7.21 -14.05
N GLU A 112 -9.72 6.29 -13.47
CA GLU A 112 -9.84 5.78 -12.09
C GLU A 112 -11.16 5.05 -11.79
N LYS A 113 -11.96 4.75 -12.80
CA LYS A 113 -13.21 4.01 -12.63
C LYS A 113 -13.02 2.51 -12.58
N TYR A 114 -11.85 2.03 -12.97
CA TYR A 114 -11.53 0.61 -12.99
C TYR A 114 -10.17 0.32 -12.36
N LEU A 115 -10.07 -0.87 -11.78
CA LEU A 115 -8.84 -1.48 -11.31
C LEU A 115 -8.70 -2.85 -11.99
N PHE A 116 -7.56 -3.08 -12.61
CA PHE A 116 -7.21 -4.37 -13.20
C PHE A 116 -6.27 -5.09 -12.24
N ALA A 117 -6.53 -6.37 -12.00
CA ALA A 117 -5.70 -7.20 -11.12
C ALA A 117 -5.37 -8.52 -11.82
N SER A 118 -4.13 -8.99 -11.65
CA SER A 118 -3.76 -10.34 -12.08
C SER A 118 -4.46 -11.38 -11.23
N GLY A 119 -5.05 -12.38 -11.89
CA GLY A 119 -5.62 -13.57 -11.30
C GLY A 119 -4.61 -14.70 -11.07
N GLY A 120 -3.30 -14.45 -11.13
CA GLY A 120 -2.26 -15.46 -10.91
C GLY A 120 -2.51 -16.76 -11.71
N HIS A 121 -2.37 -17.92 -11.07
CA HIS A 121 -2.55 -19.23 -11.74
C HIS A 121 -3.99 -19.56 -12.20
N ASP A 122 -4.97 -18.68 -11.98
CA ASP A 122 -6.25 -18.77 -12.68
C ASP A 122 -6.13 -18.33 -14.16
N ASN A 123 -4.97 -17.75 -14.53
CA ASN A 123 -4.59 -17.35 -15.88
C ASN A 123 -5.55 -16.33 -16.49
N ILE A 124 -5.95 -15.37 -15.68
CA ILE A 124 -6.86 -14.29 -16.04
C ILE A 124 -6.35 -12.94 -15.53
N ILE A 125 -6.80 -11.85 -16.16
CA ILE A 125 -6.80 -10.50 -15.56
C ILE A 125 -8.24 -10.13 -15.25
N ILE A 126 -8.51 -9.70 -14.01
CA ILE A 126 -9.85 -9.32 -13.56
C ILE A 126 -9.98 -7.80 -13.62
N LYS A 127 -11.11 -7.32 -14.14
CA LYS A 127 -11.46 -5.89 -14.20
C LYS A 127 -12.52 -5.59 -13.14
N TYR A 128 -12.13 -4.84 -12.11
CA TYR A 128 -13.02 -4.33 -11.10
C TYR A 128 -13.49 -2.92 -11.46
N ALA A 129 -14.79 -2.64 -11.40
CA ALA A 129 -15.31 -1.28 -11.36
C ALA A 129 -15.19 -0.72 -9.95
N ILE A 130 -14.83 0.55 -9.83
CA ILE A 130 -14.81 1.29 -8.58
C ILE A 130 -16.07 2.16 -8.54
N LYS A 131 -16.99 1.85 -7.64
CA LYS A 131 -18.23 2.61 -7.43
C LYS A 131 -18.46 2.79 -5.94
N ASP A 132 -18.77 4.02 -5.54
CA ASP A 132 -19.05 4.36 -4.14
C ASP A 132 -17.98 3.82 -3.17
N LYS A 133 -16.70 3.93 -3.56
CA LYS A 133 -15.53 3.42 -2.81
C LYS A 133 -15.44 1.89 -2.66
N HIS A 134 -16.19 1.12 -3.45
CA HIS A 134 -16.15 -0.35 -3.46
C HIS A 134 -15.73 -0.90 -4.83
N LEU A 135 -15.07 -2.06 -4.81
CA LEU A 135 -14.64 -2.83 -5.97
C LEU A 135 -15.71 -3.86 -6.35
N PHE A 136 -16.09 -3.86 -7.62
CA PHE A 136 -17.04 -4.82 -8.18
C PHE A 136 -16.39 -5.54 -9.35
N ASN A 137 -16.24 -6.86 -9.29
CA ASN A 137 -15.78 -7.62 -10.46
C ASN A 137 -16.82 -7.43 -11.59
N THR A 138 -16.38 -6.86 -12.71
CA THR A 138 -17.25 -6.57 -13.86
C THR A 138 -16.86 -7.30 -15.12
N ASP A 139 -15.60 -7.72 -15.25
CA ASP A 139 -15.14 -8.41 -16.44
C ASP A 139 -13.81 -9.15 -16.21
N THR A 140 -13.40 -9.95 -17.19
CA THR A 140 -12.19 -10.76 -17.13
C THR A 140 -11.58 -10.94 -18.52
N PHE A 141 -10.25 -10.85 -18.61
CA PHE A 141 -9.44 -11.21 -19.77
C PHE A 141 -8.83 -12.58 -19.52
N LYS A 142 -9.04 -13.53 -20.43
CA LYS A 142 -8.58 -14.92 -20.26
C LYS A 142 -7.31 -15.15 -21.07
N LEU A 143 -6.22 -15.48 -20.39
CA LEU A 143 -4.96 -15.90 -21.03
C LEU A 143 -4.97 -17.40 -21.32
N GLY A 144 -5.65 -18.18 -20.48
CA GLY A 144 -5.80 -19.63 -20.67
C GLY A 144 -6.78 -20.24 -19.68
N LYS A 145 -6.81 -21.58 -19.63
CA LYS A 145 -7.48 -22.31 -18.55
C LYS A 145 -6.70 -22.10 -17.26
N PRO A 146 -7.32 -22.26 -16.07
CA PRO A 146 -6.57 -22.29 -14.80
C PRO A 146 -5.48 -23.38 -14.77
N TRP A 147 -4.68 -23.39 -13.70
CA TRP A 147 -3.77 -24.48 -13.35
C TRP A 147 -4.40 -25.87 -13.62
N PRO A 148 -3.68 -26.84 -14.23
CA PRO A 148 -2.23 -26.92 -14.44
C PRO A 148 -1.69 -26.26 -15.71
N THR A 149 -2.48 -25.43 -16.39
CA THR A 149 -1.92 -24.61 -17.49
C THR A 149 -0.97 -23.59 -16.88
N ALA A 150 0.33 -23.71 -17.13
CA ALA A 150 1.35 -22.88 -16.48
C ALA A 150 1.59 -21.59 -17.27
N ILE A 151 0.77 -20.55 -17.03
CA ILE A 151 0.95 -19.20 -17.60
C ILE A 151 1.33 -18.21 -16.49
N GLY A 152 0.47 -18.03 -15.49
CA GLY A 152 0.68 -17.14 -14.35
C GLY A 152 0.95 -15.68 -14.76
N PRO A 153 -0.10 -14.90 -15.07
CA PRO A 153 0.00 -13.47 -15.32
C PRO A 153 0.60 -12.76 -14.11
N SER A 154 1.51 -11.82 -14.33
CA SER A 154 2.14 -11.01 -13.30
C SER A 154 1.94 -9.53 -13.58
N GLY A 155 2.95 -8.82 -14.04
CA GLY A 155 2.88 -7.40 -14.38
C GLY A 155 1.86 -7.13 -15.48
N ILE A 156 1.13 -6.01 -15.33
CA ILE A 156 0.17 -5.53 -16.32
C ILE A 156 0.42 -4.06 -16.62
N ALA A 157 0.09 -3.62 -17.83
CA ALA A 157 0.07 -2.22 -18.22
C ALA A 157 -1.06 -1.93 -19.20
N LEU A 158 -1.74 -0.81 -19.01
CA LEU A 158 -2.80 -0.33 -19.88
C LEU A 158 -2.26 0.73 -20.86
N ASP A 159 -2.59 0.58 -22.14
CA ASP A 159 -2.46 1.62 -23.16
C ASP A 159 -3.84 1.91 -23.74
N GLU A 160 -4.62 2.70 -22.99
CA GLU A 160 -6.01 3.02 -23.33
C GLU A 160 -6.12 3.85 -24.62
N LYS A 161 -5.07 4.61 -24.97
CA LYS A 161 -5.03 5.37 -26.23
C LYS A 161 -4.99 4.43 -27.44
N ARG A 162 -4.25 3.32 -27.34
CA ARG A 162 -4.21 2.28 -28.38
C ARG A 162 -5.23 1.17 -28.18
N ASN A 163 -6.03 1.24 -27.12
CA ASN A 163 -6.99 0.21 -26.71
C ASN A 163 -6.31 -1.15 -26.44
N LEU A 164 -5.15 -1.15 -25.76
CA LEU A 164 -4.38 -2.37 -25.48
C LEU A 164 -4.15 -2.61 -23.98
N LEU A 165 -4.20 -3.88 -23.59
CA LEU A 165 -3.74 -4.39 -22.30
C LEU A 165 -2.51 -5.27 -22.56
N TYR A 166 -1.41 -4.94 -21.90
CA TYR A 166 -0.18 -5.71 -21.88
C TYR A 166 -0.12 -6.52 -20.59
N VAL A 167 0.26 -7.79 -20.70
CA VAL A 167 0.36 -8.70 -19.57
C VAL A 167 1.63 -9.52 -19.74
N VAL A 168 2.55 -9.42 -18.79
CA VAL A 168 3.70 -10.32 -18.73
C VAL A 168 3.38 -11.51 -17.84
N THR A 169 4.03 -12.64 -18.10
CA THR A 169 3.72 -13.91 -17.45
C THR A 169 4.97 -14.57 -16.88
N ARG A 170 4.79 -15.39 -15.85
CA ARG A 170 5.89 -16.08 -15.17
C ARG A 170 6.26 -17.38 -15.84
N GLU A 171 5.34 -18.32 -15.88
CA GLU A 171 5.65 -19.70 -16.22
C GLU A 171 5.89 -19.91 -17.72
N ASP A 172 5.07 -19.31 -18.59
CA ASP A 172 5.25 -19.45 -20.04
C ASP A 172 6.13 -18.36 -20.66
N ARG A 173 6.56 -17.37 -19.86
CA ARG A 173 7.53 -16.31 -20.21
C ARG A 173 7.13 -15.59 -21.49
N GLN A 174 5.94 -15.01 -21.48
CA GLN A 174 5.39 -14.26 -22.61
C GLN A 174 4.97 -12.85 -22.18
N LEU A 175 4.99 -11.93 -23.15
CA LEU A 175 4.19 -10.72 -23.16
C LEU A 175 2.94 -10.97 -24.01
N TYR A 176 1.79 -11.04 -23.35
CA TYR A 176 0.47 -11.08 -23.99
C TYR A 176 -0.04 -9.66 -24.24
N ILE A 177 -0.68 -9.48 -25.38
CA ILE A 177 -1.34 -8.24 -25.78
C ILE A 177 -2.81 -8.55 -26.07
N PHE A 178 -3.71 -7.85 -25.39
CA PHE A 178 -5.16 -7.93 -25.60
C PHE A 178 -5.71 -6.60 -26.08
N ASP A 179 -6.76 -6.65 -26.88
CA ASP A 179 -7.59 -5.48 -27.15
C ASP A 179 -8.50 -5.22 -25.94
N LEU A 180 -8.45 -4.01 -25.38
CA LEU A 180 -9.13 -3.66 -24.13
C LEU A 180 -10.66 -3.69 -24.23
N LYS A 181 -11.21 -3.45 -25.42
CA LYS A 181 -12.65 -3.32 -25.65
C LYS A 181 -13.29 -4.67 -25.95
N THR A 182 -12.69 -5.41 -26.87
CA THR A 182 -13.18 -6.70 -27.35
C THR A 182 -12.69 -7.87 -26.50
N LYS A 183 -11.63 -7.64 -25.70
CA LYS A 183 -10.93 -8.63 -24.87
C LYS A 183 -10.26 -9.73 -25.69
N GLN A 184 -10.18 -9.54 -27.00
CA GLN A 184 -9.57 -10.52 -27.89
C GLN A 184 -8.06 -10.45 -27.75
N PHE A 185 -7.45 -11.63 -27.78
CA PHE A 185 -6.02 -11.76 -27.89
C PHE A 185 -5.56 -11.17 -29.22
N VAL A 186 -4.56 -10.29 -29.16
CA VAL A 186 -3.96 -9.65 -30.33
C VAL A 186 -2.67 -10.38 -30.71
N LYS A 187 -1.76 -10.54 -29.73
CA LYS A 187 -0.43 -11.10 -29.98
C LYS A 187 0.23 -11.57 -28.68
N LYS A 188 1.16 -12.52 -28.81
CA LYS A 188 2.13 -12.85 -27.76
C LYS A 188 3.56 -12.75 -28.28
N LEU A 189 4.48 -12.42 -27.40
CA LEU A 189 5.93 -12.33 -27.66
C LEU A 189 6.67 -13.05 -26.55
N SER A 190 7.66 -13.88 -26.87
CA SER A 190 8.51 -14.48 -25.85
C SER A 190 9.36 -13.44 -25.15
N ILE A 191 9.57 -13.61 -23.85
CA ILE A 191 10.54 -12.86 -23.04
C ILE A 191 11.57 -13.84 -22.48
N ASP A 192 12.77 -13.35 -22.20
CA ASP A 192 13.93 -14.22 -21.86
C ASP A 192 13.87 -14.79 -20.43
N GLY A 193 13.00 -14.26 -19.58
CA GLY A 193 12.88 -14.66 -18.18
C GLY A 193 11.45 -14.60 -17.65
N GLU A 194 11.26 -15.13 -16.45
CA GLU A 194 10.00 -15.01 -15.72
C GLU A 194 9.79 -13.56 -15.28
N ALA A 195 8.59 -13.02 -15.49
CA ALA A 195 8.28 -11.67 -15.05
C ALA A 195 7.74 -11.67 -13.61
N TYR A 196 8.47 -11.05 -12.67
CA TYR A 196 8.07 -10.83 -11.28
C TYR A 196 7.60 -9.39 -11.06
#